data_AF-A0A952E9B5-F1
#
_entry.id   AF-A0A952E9B5-F1
#
_cell.length_a   1.000
_cell.length_b   1.000
_cell.length_c   1.000
_cell.angle_alpha   90.00
_cell.angle_beta   90.00
_cell.angle_gamma   90.00
#
_symmetry.space_group_name_H-M   'P 1'
#
loop_
_entity.id
_entity.type
_entity.pdbx_description
1 polymer ?
#
loop_
_entity_poly.entity_id
_entity_poly.type
_entity_poly.pdbx_seq_one_letter_code
_entity_poly.pdbx_strand_id
1 'polypeptide(L)' 'MKTTFNLRLPGELCSKIEKEAQKNRLSINQYILYTLTKTIAYSEALEILNAKLSNVPDMAVEEILSKIPERKPLKGDKI' A
#
# COMPACT_ATOMS: atom_id res chain seq x y z
N MET A 1 17.40 1.69 21.00
CA MET A 1 16.81 1.12 22.23
C MET A 1 15.85 0.01 21.84
N LYS A 2 15.81 -1.10 22.58
CA LYS A 2 14.78 -2.13 22.40
C LYS A 2 13.67 -1.84 23.42
N THR A 3 12.45 -1.64 22.92
CA THR A 3 11.26 -1.37 23.75
C THR A 3 10.28 -2.51 23.54
N THR A 4 9.73 -3.05 24.63
CA THR A 4 8.75 -4.12 24.59
C THR A 4 7.35 -3.56 24.81
N PHE A 5 6.41 -3.95 23.97
CA PHE A 5 5.00 -3.61 24.12
C PHE A 5 4.21 -4.87 24.49
N ASN A 6 3.38 -4.78 25.54
CA ASN A 6 2.46 -5.84 25.93
C ASN A 6 1.04 -5.44 25.52
N LEU A 7 0.36 -6.29 24.77
CA LEU A 7 -1.00 -6.05 24.27
C LEU A 7 -1.98 -7.06 24.87
N ARG A 8 -3.13 -6.57 25.31
CA ARG A 8 -4.29 -7.43 25.64
C ARG A 8 -5.29 -7.31 24.51
N LEU A 9 -5.60 -8.44 23.89
CA LEU A 9 -6.47 -8.49 22.72
C LEU A 9 -7.70 -9.36 23.03
N PRO A 10 -8.87 -9.07 22.42
CA PRO A 10 -10.02 -9.96 22.46
C PRO A 10 -9.66 -11.34 21.89
N GLY A 11 -10.20 -12.41 22.47
CA GLY A 11 -9.87 -13.79 22.04
C GLY A 11 -10.15 -14.05 20.55
N GLU A 12 -11.24 -13.50 20.02
CA GLU A 12 -11.57 -13.62 18.59
C GLU A 12 -10.47 -13.00 17.69
N LEU A 13 -9.91 -11.85 18.10
CA LEU A 13 -8.86 -11.18 17.36
C LEU A 13 -7.56 -12.00 17.41
N CYS A 14 -7.21 -12.58 18.57
CA CYS A 14 -6.08 -13.50 18.68
C CYS A 14 -6.21 -14.66 17.70
N SER A 15 -7.39 -15.31 17.64
CA SER A 15 -7.63 -16.43 16.72
C SER A 15 -7.51 -16.02 15.23
N LYS A 16 -7.93 -14.80 14.88
CA LYS A 16 -7.74 -14.28 13.50
C LYS A 16 -6.26 -14.04 13.20
N ILE A 17 -5.54 -13.40 14.12
CA ILE A 17 -4.10 -13.14 13.98
C ILE A 17 -3.32 -14.45 13.85
N GLU A 18 -3.62 -15.47 14.66
CA GLU A 18 -2.99 -16.79 14.59
C GLU A 18 -3.18 -17.45 13.23
N LYS A 19 -4.42 -17.47 12.71
CA LYS A 19 -4.73 -18.03 11.39
C LYS A 19 -3.96 -17.32 10.28
N GLU A 20 -3.92 -16.00 10.30
CA GLU A 20 -3.20 -15.23 9.28
C GLU A 20 -1.68 -15.36 9.41
N ALA A 21 -1.14 -15.41 10.62
CA ALA A 21 0.27 -15.67 10.87
C ALA A 21 0.68 -17.04 10.31
N GLN A 22 -0.14 -18.08 10.54
CA GLN A 22 0.10 -19.41 10.00
C GLN A 22 0.07 -19.44 8.47
N LYS A 23 -0.91 -18.79 7.83
CA LYS A 23 -0.99 -18.67 6.36
C LYS A 23 0.27 -18.01 5.77
N ASN A 24 0.80 -17.00 6.46
CA ASN A 24 2.00 -16.27 6.05
C ASN A 24 3.31 -16.91 6.52
N ARG A 25 3.25 -18.06 7.21
CA ARG A 25 4.42 -18.78 7.79
C ARG A 25 5.27 -17.91 8.73
N LEU A 26 4.61 -17.06 9.52
CA LEU A 26 5.23 -16.18 10.50
C LEU A 26 4.79 -16.57 11.91
N SER A 27 5.63 -16.29 12.92
CA SER A 27 5.14 -16.26 14.30
C SER A 27 4.14 -15.12 14.50
N ILE A 28 3.28 -15.22 15.53
CA ILE A 28 2.29 -14.20 15.87
C ILE A 28 2.96 -12.82 16.01
N ASN A 29 4.07 -12.74 16.75
CA ASN A 29 4.79 -11.48 16.97
C ASN A 29 5.36 -10.92 15.66
N GLN A 30 5.96 -11.76 14.82
CA GLN A 30 6.47 -11.32 13.52
C GLN A 30 5.34 -10.85 12.61
N TYR A 31 4.20 -11.53 12.61
CA TYR A 31 3.04 -11.16 11.81
C TYR A 31 2.44 -9.83 12.26
N ILE A 32 2.31 -9.60 13.58
CA ILE A 32 1.85 -8.33 14.15
C ILE A 32 2.80 -7.20 13.74
N LEU A 33 4.11 -7.38 13.93
CA LEU A 33 5.11 -6.36 13.60
C LEU A 33 5.13 -6.07 12.09
N TYR A 34 5.11 -7.12 11.26
CA TYR A 34 5.06 -6.99 9.81
C TYR A 34 3.83 -6.18 9.36
N THR A 35 2.66 -6.53 9.89
CA THR A 35 1.40 -5.89 9.51
C THR A 35 1.33 -4.44 9.97
N LEU A 36 1.77 -4.15 11.20
CA LEU A 36 1.85 -2.78 11.71
C LEU A 36 2.82 -1.93 10.87
N THR A 37 4.01 -2.45 10.59
CA THR A 37 5.01 -1.76 9.76
C THR A 37 4.46 -1.45 8.37
N LYS A 38 3.81 -2.42 7.74
CA LYS A 38 3.18 -2.26 6.43
C LYS A 38 2.07 -1.21 6.45
N THR A 39 1.23 -1.23 7.48
CA THR A 39 0.11 -0.28 7.62
C THR A 39 0.60 1.15 7.83
N ILE A 40 1.63 1.33 8.66
CA ILE A 40 2.27 2.64 8.88
C ILE A 40 2.85 3.16 7.57
N ALA A 41 3.67 2.35 6.89
CA ALA A 41 4.29 2.74 5.62
C ALA A 41 3.26 3.11 4.54
N TYR A 42 2.13 2.40 4.47
CA TYR A 42 1.05 2.75 3.53
C TYR A 42 0.34 4.04 3.90
N SER A 43 0.13 4.29 5.19
CA SER A 43 -0.47 5.53 5.66
C SER A 43 0.43 6.73 5.36
N GLU A 44 1.73 6.61 5.63
CA GLU A 44 2.74 7.63 5.31
C GLU A 44 2.82 7.89 3.79
N ALA A 45 2.82 6.83 2.98
CA ALA A 45 2.85 6.96 1.52
C ALA A 45 1.59 7.67 1.00
N LEU A 46 0.42 7.36 1.56
CA LEU A 46 -0.85 8.00 1.21
C LEU A 46 -0.86 9.48 1.59
N GLU A 47 -0.38 9.84 2.78
CA GLU A 47 -0.25 11.23 3.20
C GLU A 47 0.66 12.03 2.26
N ILE A 48 1.83 11.48 1.91
CA ILE A 48 2.75 12.11 0.96
C ILE A 48 2.09 12.28 -0.42
N LEU A 49 1.38 11.26 -0.90
CA LEU A 49 0.68 11.32 -2.19
C LEU A 49 -0.38 12.42 -2.17
N ASN A 50 -1.21 12.47 -1.12
CA ASN A 50 -2.26 13.47 -0.99
C ASN A 50 -1.69 14.89 -0.89
N ALA A 51 -0.61 15.08 -0.14
CA ALA A 51 0.08 16.37 -0.03
C ALA A 51 0.69 16.81 -1.37
N LYS A 52 1.12 15.87 -2.22
CA LYS A 52 1.56 16.20 -3.59
C LYS A 52 0.38 16.53 -4.48
N LEU A 53 -0.68 15.70 -4.46
CA LEU A 53 -1.88 15.89 -5.26
C LEU A 53 -2.57 17.23 -4.99
N SER A 54 -2.62 17.69 -3.73
CA SER A 54 -3.22 18.99 -3.39
C SER A 54 -2.52 20.19 -4.04
N ASN A 55 -1.27 20.01 -4.50
CA ASN A 55 -0.47 21.04 -5.15
C ASN A 55 -0.37 20.84 -6.68
N VAL A 56 -0.98 19.79 -7.21
CA VAL A 56 -1.02 19.53 -8.66
C VAL A 56 -2.27 20.19 -9.22
N PRO A 57 -2.14 21.12 -10.18
CA PRO A 57 -3.32 21.65 -10.87
C PRO A 57 -4.01 20.52 -11.63
N ASP A 58 -5.34 20.57 -11.69
CA ASP A 58 -6.10 19.65 -12.53
C ASP A 58 -5.58 19.74 -13.97
N MET A 59 -4.92 18.67 -14.40
CA MET A 59 -4.33 18.61 -15.73
C MET A 59 -5.41 18.08 -16.68
N ALA A 60 -5.72 18.87 -17.71
CA ALA A 60 -6.64 18.43 -18.74
C ALA A 60 -6.10 17.15 -19.41
N VAL A 61 -7.00 16.24 -19.76
CA VAL A 61 -6.64 14.95 -20.39
C VAL A 61 -5.77 15.18 -21.63
N GLU A 62 -6.05 16.24 -22.38
CA GLU A 62 -5.32 16.68 -23.57
C GLU A 62 -3.85 17.02 -23.26
N GLU A 63 -3.56 17.62 -22.11
CA GLU A 63 -2.17 17.93 -21.71
C GLU A 63 -1.42 16.65 -21.32
N ILE A 64 -2.08 15.67 -20.70
CA ILE A 64 -1.49 14.35 -20.44
C ILE A 64 -1.20 13.65 -21.77
N LEU A 65 -2.16 13.65 -22.70
CA LEU A 65 -2.02 13.02 -24.02
C LEU A 65 -0.89 13.65 -24.84
N SER A 66 -0.68 14.97 -24.74
CA SER A 66 0.43 15.66 -25.42
C SER A 66 1.83 15.22 -24.98
N LYS A 67 1.96 14.64 -23.78
CA LYS A 67 3.23 14.11 -23.24
C LYS A 67 3.46 12.65 -23.62
N ILE A 68 2.47 11.97 -24.20
CA ILE A 68 2.60 10.60 -24.69
C ILE A 68 3.22 10.65 -26.09
N PRO A 69 4.39 10.03 -26.31
CA PRO A 69 5.01 10.02 -27.63
C PRO A 69 4.12 9.26 -28.62
N GLU A 70 3.86 9.87 -29.78
CA GLU A 70 3.16 9.20 -30.88
C GLU A 70 3.92 7.93 -31.28
N ARG A 71 3.33 6.77 -30.96
CA ARG A 71 3.85 5.47 -31.39
C ARG A 71 2.95 4.91 -32.48
N LYS A 72 3.59 4.33 -33.49
CA LYS A 72 2.87 3.58 -34.51
C LYS A 72 2.18 2.36 -33.86
N PRO A 73 0.93 2.04 -34.25
CA PRO A 73 0.24 0.84 -33.80
C PRO A 73 1.09 -0.41 -34.04
N LEU A 74 1.04 -1.36 -33.11
CA LEU A 74 1.72 -2.63 -33.27
C LEU A 74 0.94 -3.53 -34.22
N LYS A 75 1.64 -4.51 -34.81
CA LYS A 75 1.05 -5.42 -35.79
C LYS A 75 -0.05 -6.26 -35.12
N GLY A 76 -1.31 -6.00 -35.46
CA GLY A 76 -2.49 -6.67 -34.89
C GLY A 76 -3.43 -5.72 -34.15
N ASP A 77 -3.03 -4.48 -33.89
CA ASP A 77 -3.91 -3.46 -33.33
C ASP A 77 -4.98 -3.07 -34.36
N LYS A 78 -6.24 -2.95 -33.91
CA LYS A 78 -7.30 -2.34 -34.73
C LYS A 78 -7.17 -0.83 -34.61
N ILE A 79 -7.07 -0.16 -35.76
CA ILE A 79 -7.14 1.29 -35.91
C ILE A 79 -8.59 1.74 -35.69
#